data_AF-A0A958LLX0-F1
#
_entry.id   AF-A0A958LLX0-F1
#
_cell.length_a   1.000
_cell.length_b   1.000
_cell.length_c   1.000
_cell.angle_alpha   90.00
_cell.angle_beta   90.00
_cell.angle_gamma   90.00
#
_symmetry.space_group_name_H-M   'P 1'
#
loop_
_entity.id
_entity.type
_entity.pdbx_description
1 polymer ?
#
loop_
_entity_poly.entity_id
_entity_poly.type
_entity_poly.pdbx_seq_one_letter_code
_entity_poly.pdbx_strand_id
1 'polypeptide(L)'
;MSHMTVLAILVLTALSAVAAETAGSGKVVSGSATSTASAMPQCFEDEKDLAEIKRVQKANSKSAHKYDGYGRLFEKAAISDDEILQRLIYAEVVAGGCGEDSQKAVTPIAEVIVNRVKKRQGDIRSVVFARNQFASSLNIYSESAYKHFLCPRDKQLWDEVSRQANDIRSGKQEPEMPADAVHYYLFQHSTRFQPPGWTKTYSPAGQVGSESGLCVVAYRNPEWK
;
A
#
# COMPACT_ATOMS: atom_id res chain seq x y z
N MET A 1 29.29 -56.07 16.30
CA MET A 1 29.83 -54.90 17.01
C MET A 1 30.56 -54.07 15.97
N SER A 2 29.86 -53.09 15.39
CA SER A 2 30.29 -52.38 14.18
C SER A 2 30.62 -50.93 14.51
N HIS A 3 31.74 -50.50 13.94
CA HIS A 3 32.34 -49.18 14.01
C HIS A 3 31.41 -48.04 13.55
N MET A 4 31.46 -46.89 14.23
CA MET A 4 31.26 -45.59 13.59
C MET A 4 32.29 -44.60 14.13
N THR A 5 33.22 -44.25 13.24
CA THR A 5 34.27 -43.25 13.41
C THR A 5 33.69 -41.87 13.13
N VAL A 6 33.87 -40.92 14.05
CA VAL A 6 33.46 -39.52 13.90
C VAL A 6 34.54 -38.78 13.11
N LEU A 7 34.17 -38.21 11.96
CA LEU A 7 35.03 -37.39 11.12
C LEU A 7 34.79 -35.91 11.45
N ALA A 8 35.79 -35.23 12.00
CA ALA A 8 35.79 -33.79 12.23
C ALA A 8 36.27 -33.07 10.96
N ILE A 9 35.44 -32.17 10.41
CA ILE A 9 35.80 -31.33 9.26
C ILE A 9 36.24 -29.97 9.78
N LEU A 10 37.53 -29.66 9.62
CA LEU A 10 38.14 -28.37 9.90
C LEU A 10 38.16 -27.56 8.60
N VAL A 11 37.41 -26.46 8.54
CA VAL A 11 37.38 -25.54 7.38
C VAL A 11 38.44 -24.46 7.61
N LEU A 12 39.52 -24.49 6.82
CA LEU A 12 40.51 -23.41 6.74
C LEU A 12 39.95 -22.26 5.89
N THR A 13 39.94 -21.06 6.47
CA THR A 13 39.72 -19.79 5.78
C THR A 13 41.03 -19.29 5.17
N ALA A 14 41.04 -19.05 3.86
CA ALA A 14 42.12 -18.36 3.16
C ALA A 14 41.69 -16.91 2.90
N LEU A 15 42.30 -15.98 3.62
CA LEU A 15 42.29 -14.55 3.34
C LEU A 15 43.25 -14.26 2.17
N SER A 16 42.76 -13.58 1.13
CA SER A 16 43.60 -12.88 0.17
C SER A 16 43.21 -11.41 0.15
N ALA A 17 44.00 -10.60 0.85
CA ALA A 17 44.05 -9.17 0.67
C ALA A 17 44.95 -8.86 -0.53
N VAL A 18 44.47 -8.05 -1.48
CA VAL A 18 45.31 -7.29 -2.41
C VAL A 18 44.76 -5.87 -2.42
N ALA A 19 45.65 -4.93 -2.12
CA ALA A 19 45.43 -3.49 -2.12
C ALA A 19 46.18 -2.82 -3.27
N ALA A 20 45.85 -1.54 -3.50
CA ALA A 20 46.48 -0.50 -4.33
C ALA A 20 46.19 -0.59 -5.84
N GLU A 21 45.39 0.30 -6.45
CA GLU A 21 45.49 1.76 -6.67
C GLU A 21 45.96 2.06 -8.11
N THR A 22 45.08 2.65 -8.92
CA THR A 22 45.49 3.67 -9.91
C THR A 22 44.33 4.60 -10.21
N ALA A 23 44.59 5.89 -9.99
CA ALA A 23 43.74 7.01 -10.32
C ALA A 23 43.49 7.11 -11.83
N GLY A 24 42.23 7.35 -12.21
CA GLY A 24 41.81 7.68 -13.56
C GLY A 24 40.69 8.70 -13.50
N SER A 25 41.04 9.95 -13.78
CA SER A 25 40.16 11.12 -13.81
C SER A 25 39.04 10.96 -14.86
N GLY A 26 37.91 10.43 -14.43
CA GLY A 26 36.66 10.38 -15.19
C GLY A 26 35.71 11.48 -14.70
N LYS A 27 35.59 12.55 -15.49
CA LYS A 27 34.62 13.62 -15.36
C LYS A 27 33.24 13.03 -15.04
N VAL A 28 32.75 13.22 -13.82
CA VAL A 28 31.38 12.87 -13.41
C VAL A 28 30.46 13.76 -14.24
N VAL A 29 29.97 13.21 -15.35
CA VAL A 29 28.80 13.77 -16.02
C VAL A 29 27.67 13.57 -15.04
N SER A 30 27.33 14.67 -14.38
CA SER A 30 26.11 14.81 -13.58
C SER A 30 24.94 14.62 -14.53
N GLY A 31 24.61 13.35 -14.79
CA GLY A 31 23.37 12.93 -15.39
C GLY A 31 22.30 13.21 -14.35
N SER A 32 21.72 14.40 -14.44
CA SER A 32 20.45 14.71 -13.81
C SER A 32 19.53 13.51 -14.06
N ALA A 33 19.23 12.76 -13.00
CA ALA A 33 18.24 11.70 -13.06
C ALA A 33 16.91 12.40 -13.34
N THR A 34 16.59 12.54 -14.62
CA THR A 34 15.30 13.01 -15.07
C THR A 34 14.28 12.05 -14.49
N SER A 35 13.63 12.49 -13.41
CA SER A 35 12.44 11.87 -12.85
C SER A 35 11.50 11.60 -14.02
N THR A 36 11.40 10.34 -14.44
CA THR A 36 10.39 9.91 -15.41
C THR A 36 9.06 10.14 -14.71
N ALA A 37 8.41 11.25 -15.05
CA ALA A 37 7.05 11.54 -14.62
C ALA A 37 6.21 10.28 -14.86
N SER A 38 5.57 9.77 -13.81
CA SER A 38 4.76 8.56 -13.92
C SER A 38 3.71 8.79 -14.98
N ALA A 39 3.64 7.90 -15.97
CA ALA A 39 2.51 7.86 -16.88
C ALA A 39 1.23 7.62 -16.06
N MET A 40 0.12 8.20 -16.49
CA MET A 40 -1.18 7.89 -15.90
C MET A 40 -1.53 6.42 -16.19
N PRO A 41 -2.13 5.72 -15.22
CA PRO A 41 -2.43 4.31 -15.37
C PRO A 41 -3.66 4.12 -16.28
N GLN A 42 -3.81 2.94 -16.87
CA GLN A 42 -4.97 2.64 -17.71
C GLN A 42 -6.28 2.76 -16.93
N CYS A 43 -7.31 3.38 -17.51
CA CYS A 43 -8.64 3.42 -16.91
C CYS A 43 -9.50 2.21 -17.31
N PHE A 44 -10.24 1.66 -16.35
CA PHE A 44 -11.20 0.57 -16.56
C PHE A 44 -12.64 1.09 -16.36
N GLU A 45 -13.24 1.61 -17.43
CA GLU A 45 -14.57 2.22 -17.38
C GLU A 45 -15.63 1.43 -18.16
N ASP A 46 -15.26 0.28 -18.72
CA ASP A 46 -16.15 -0.57 -19.49
C ASP A 46 -17.30 -1.10 -18.60
N GLU A 47 -18.53 -0.95 -19.07
CA GLU A 47 -19.71 -1.36 -18.32
C GLU A 47 -19.76 -2.87 -18.06
N LYS A 48 -19.19 -3.69 -18.95
CA LYS A 48 -19.13 -5.15 -18.79
C LYS A 48 -18.16 -5.53 -17.68
N ASP A 49 -17.00 -4.88 -17.61
CA ASP A 49 -16.04 -5.10 -16.52
C ASP A 49 -16.66 -4.72 -15.18
N LEU A 50 -17.34 -3.57 -15.10
CA LEU A 50 -18.05 -3.15 -13.90
C LEU A 50 -19.21 -4.10 -13.54
N ALA A 51 -19.95 -4.60 -14.52
CA ALA A 51 -21.04 -5.55 -14.30
C ALA A 51 -20.50 -6.88 -13.75
N GLU A 52 -19.37 -7.36 -14.26
CA GLU A 52 -18.72 -8.58 -13.77
C GLU A 52 -18.21 -8.39 -12.34
N ILE A 53 -17.55 -7.27 -12.03
CA ILE A 53 -17.13 -6.95 -10.65
C ILE A 53 -18.33 -6.98 -9.70
N LYS A 54 -19.43 -6.30 -10.06
CA LYS A 54 -20.66 -6.28 -9.26
C LYS A 54 -21.23 -7.69 -9.06
N ARG A 55 -21.26 -8.50 -10.11
CA ARG A 55 -21.76 -9.87 -10.07
C ARG A 55 -20.94 -10.73 -9.11
N VAL A 56 -19.61 -10.67 -9.20
CA VAL A 56 -18.70 -11.42 -8.33
C VAL A 56 -18.83 -10.96 -6.87
N GLN A 57 -18.84 -9.64 -6.61
CA GLN A 57 -19.03 -9.10 -5.26
C GLN A 57 -20.36 -9.53 -4.64
N LYS A 58 -21.45 -9.51 -5.41
CA LYS A 58 -22.77 -9.92 -4.93
C LYS A 58 -22.79 -11.42 -4.58
N ALA A 59 -22.26 -12.26 -5.46
CA ALA A 59 -22.19 -13.70 -5.24
C ALA A 59 -21.31 -14.09 -4.04
N ASN A 60 -20.26 -13.30 -3.76
CA ASN A 60 -19.26 -13.56 -2.73
C ASN A 60 -19.31 -12.58 -1.56
N SER A 61 -20.45 -11.94 -1.32
CA SER A 61 -20.59 -10.85 -0.33
C SER A 61 -20.12 -11.21 1.09
N LYS A 62 -20.13 -12.51 1.43
CA LYS A 62 -19.72 -13.06 2.74
C LYS A 62 -18.48 -13.95 2.68
N SER A 63 -17.76 -14.05 1.58
CA SER A 63 -16.55 -14.88 1.49
C SER A 63 -15.28 -14.03 1.32
N ALA A 64 -14.11 -14.67 1.46
CA ALA A 64 -12.82 -14.04 1.16
C ALA A 64 -12.73 -13.60 -0.32
N HIS A 65 -13.50 -14.23 -1.20
CA HIS A 65 -13.54 -14.01 -2.65
C HIS A 65 -14.39 -12.82 -3.08
N LYS A 66 -14.79 -11.95 -2.14
CA LYS A 66 -15.67 -10.81 -2.43
C LYS A 66 -15.11 -9.94 -3.56
N TYR A 67 -13.80 -9.71 -3.59
CA TYR A 67 -13.16 -8.79 -4.53
C TYR A 67 -12.47 -9.47 -5.73
N ASP A 68 -12.68 -10.77 -5.95
CA ASP A 68 -12.06 -11.53 -7.06
C ASP A 68 -12.39 -10.94 -8.44
N GLY A 69 -13.50 -10.22 -8.58
CA GLY A 69 -13.85 -9.53 -9.82
C GLY A 69 -12.80 -8.49 -10.23
N TYR A 70 -12.26 -7.72 -9.26
CA TYR A 70 -11.15 -6.80 -9.51
C TYR A 70 -9.87 -7.57 -9.84
N GLY A 71 -9.57 -8.63 -9.06
CA GLY A 71 -8.37 -9.45 -9.27
C GLY A 71 -8.30 -10.01 -10.70
N ARG A 72 -9.40 -10.56 -11.21
CA ARG A 72 -9.49 -11.10 -12.59
C ARG A 72 -9.32 -10.01 -13.65
N LEU A 73 -9.92 -8.85 -13.45
CA LEU A 73 -9.78 -7.71 -14.36
C LEU A 73 -8.31 -7.28 -14.47
N PHE A 74 -7.65 -7.11 -13.33
CA PHE A 74 -6.26 -6.69 -13.26
C PHE A 74 -5.28 -7.75 -13.76
N GLU A 75 -5.55 -9.03 -13.52
CA GLU A 75 -4.78 -10.12 -14.11
C GLU A 75 -4.90 -10.15 -15.64
N LYS A 76 -6.12 -10.03 -16.18
CA LYS A 76 -6.36 -9.95 -17.63
C LYS A 76 -5.63 -8.77 -18.28
N ALA A 77 -5.55 -7.65 -17.57
CA ALA A 77 -4.87 -6.43 -18.03
C ALA A 77 -3.38 -6.39 -17.66
N ALA A 78 -2.83 -7.46 -17.07
CA ALA A 78 -1.44 -7.55 -16.63
C ALA A 78 -0.99 -6.40 -15.71
N ILE A 79 -1.89 -5.92 -14.84
CA ILE A 79 -1.58 -4.86 -13.87
C ILE A 79 -0.69 -5.42 -12.75
N SER A 80 0.43 -4.74 -12.51
CA SER A 80 1.38 -5.11 -11.46
C SER A 80 0.81 -4.91 -10.06
N ASP A 81 1.30 -5.67 -9.09
CA ASP A 81 0.87 -5.51 -7.69
C ASP A 81 1.18 -4.11 -7.14
N ASP A 82 2.28 -3.51 -7.59
CA ASP A 82 2.67 -2.15 -7.21
C ASP A 82 1.64 -1.12 -7.67
N GLU A 83 1.16 -1.25 -8.90
CA GLU A 83 0.11 -0.38 -9.43
C GLU A 83 -1.23 -0.64 -8.72
N ILE A 84 -1.55 -1.89 -8.38
CA ILE A 84 -2.74 -2.22 -7.58
C ILE A 84 -2.68 -1.51 -6.21
N LEU A 85 -1.52 -1.54 -5.56
CA LEU A 85 -1.30 -0.85 -4.29
C LEU A 85 -1.47 0.67 -4.43
N GLN A 86 -0.87 1.27 -5.46
CA GLN A 86 -0.99 2.71 -5.74
C GLN A 86 -2.44 3.12 -6.03
N ARG A 87 -3.16 2.34 -6.84
CA ARG A 87 -4.60 2.54 -7.09
C ARG A 87 -5.41 2.50 -5.81
N LEU A 88 -5.11 1.57 -4.90
CA LEU A 88 -5.80 1.49 -3.61
C LEU A 88 -5.54 2.75 -2.78
N ILE A 89 -4.28 3.15 -2.61
CA ILE A 89 -3.92 4.35 -1.85
C ILE A 89 -4.61 5.58 -2.43
N TYR A 90 -4.58 5.75 -3.76
CA TYR A 90 -5.26 6.84 -4.46
C TYR A 90 -6.77 6.84 -4.15
N ALA A 91 -7.43 5.69 -4.27
CA ALA A 91 -8.87 5.59 -4.01
C ALA A 91 -9.22 5.88 -2.55
N GLU A 92 -8.39 5.43 -1.60
CA GLU A 92 -8.60 5.68 -0.17
C GLU A 92 -8.39 7.14 0.20
N VAL A 93 -7.41 7.84 -0.41
CA VAL A 93 -7.23 9.29 -0.26
C VAL A 93 -8.47 10.03 -0.75
N VAL A 94 -8.98 9.69 -1.94
CA VAL A 94 -10.20 10.29 -2.49
C VAL A 94 -11.41 9.98 -1.60
N ALA A 95 -11.54 8.74 -1.13
CA ALA A 95 -12.60 8.32 -0.22
C ALA A 95 -12.53 9.04 1.14
N GLY A 96 -11.33 9.46 1.56
CA GLY A 96 -11.09 10.24 2.76
C GLY A 96 -11.75 11.62 2.73
N GLY A 97 -12.00 12.18 1.55
CA GLY A 97 -12.74 13.44 1.40
C GLY A 97 -11.98 14.68 1.88
N CYS A 98 -10.65 14.65 1.88
CA CYS A 98 -9.78 15.65 2.50
C CYS A 98 -9.74 17.03 1.83
N GLY A 99 -10.46 17.24 0.72
CA GLY A 99 -10.43 18.50 -0.03
C GLY A 99 -9.01 18.91 -0.43
N GLU A 100 -8.62 20.14 -0.12
CA GLU A 100 -7.30 20.71 -0.41
C GLU A 100 -6.15 19.97 0.30
N ASP A 101 -6.44 19.26 1.40
CA ASP A 101 -5.45 18.52 2.19
C ASP A 101 -5.24 17.08 1.71
N SER A 102 -5.80 16.67 0.56
CA SER A 102 -5.72 15.28 0.06
C SER A 102 -4.29 14.74 -0.06
N GLN A 103 -3.31 15.58 -0.43
CA GLN A 103 -1.91 15.15 -0.50
C GLN A 103 -1.32 14.79 0.87
N LYS A 104 -1.73 15.50 1.94
CA LYS A 104 -1.29 15.21 3.31
C LYS A 104 -1.81 13.86 3.82
N ALA A 105 -2.88 13.34 3.23
CA ALA A 105 -3.42 12.03 3.57
C ALA A 105 -2.69 10.86 2.87
N VAL A 106 -1.84 11.12 1.87
CA VAL A 106 -1.14 10.07 1.12
C VAL A 106 -0.21 9.28 2.01
N THR A 107 0.72 9.94 2.72
CA THR A 107 1.70 9.29 3.60
C THR A 107 1.03 8.40 4.66
N PRO A 108 0.07 8.88 5.49
CA PRO A 108 -0.52 8.04 6.52
C PRO A 108 -1.32 6.86 5.95
N ILE A 109 -2.02 7.03 4.82
CA ILE A 109 -2.71 5.90 4.17
C ILE A 109 -1.68 4.89 3.63
N ALA A 110 -0.67 5.38 2.91
CA ALA A 110 0.35 4.54 2.29
C ALA A 110 1.13 3.73 3.32
N GLU A 111 1.58 4.35 4.42
CA GLU A 111 2.30 3.65 5.49
C GLU A 111 1.44 2.58 6.17
N VAL A 112 0.17 2.87 6.50
CA VAL A 112 -0.73 1.86 7.09
C VAL A 112 -0.89 0.66 6.15
N ILE A 113 -1.12 0.90 4.85
CA ILE A 113 -1.30 -0.18 3.89
C ILE A 113 0.02 -0.95 3.71
N VAL A 114 1.15 -0.27 3.59
CA VAL A 114 2.47 -0.92 3.47
C VAL A 114 2.81 -1.73 4.73
N ASN A 115 2.45 -1.26 5.93
CA ASN A 115 2.62 -2.03 7.17
C ASN A 115 1.80 -3.32 7.15
N ARG A 116 0.56 -3.27 6.64
CA ARG A 116 -0.26 -4.48 6.42
C ARG A 116 0.41 -5.43 5.41
N VAL A 117 0.94 -4.92 4.31
CA VAL A 117 1.66 -5.71 3.30
C VAL A 117 2.90 -6.37 3.92
N LYS A 118 3.70 -5.63 4.70
CA LYS A 118 4.86 -6.18 5.42
C LYS A 118 4.46 -7.30 6.39
N LYS A 119 3.39 -7.13 7.16
CA LYS A 119 2.85 -8.18 8.05
C LYS A 119 2.35 -9.42 7.29
N ARG A 120 1.88 -9.23 6.05
CA ARG A 120 1.52 -10.31 5.11
C ARG A 120 2.70 -10.77 4.24
N GLN A 121 3.93 -10.60 4.70
CA GLN A 121 5.14 -11.08 4.04
C GLN A 121 5.32 -10.58 2.60
N GLY A 122 4.78 -9.38 2.30
CA GLY A 122 4.87 -8.79 0.97
C GLY A 122 3.68 -9.08 0.04
N ASP A 123 2.69 -9.89 0.46
CA ASP A 123 1.53 -10.23 -0.37
C ASP A 123 0.53 -9.06 -0.46
N ILE A 124 0.71 -8.21 -1.48
CA ILE A 124 -0.12 -7.04 -1.76
C ILE A 124 -1.57 -7.44 -2.04
N ARG A 125 -1.80 -8.44 -2.88
CA ARG A 125 -3.16 -8.83 -3.31
C ARG A 125 -3.97 -9.33 -2.12
N SER A 126 -3.37 -10.10 -1.21
CA SER A 126 -4.04 -10.57 0.00
C SER A 126 -4.51 -9.44 0.92
N VAL A 127 -3.77 -8.33 0.96
CA VAL A 127 -4.14 -7.13 1.72
C VAL A 127 -5.20 -6.34 0.99
N VAL A 128 -4.95 -5.94 -0.25
CA VAL A 128 -5.85 -5.08 -1.04
C VAL A 128 -7.22 -5.73 -1.19
N PHE A 129 -7.28 -7.03 -1.49
CA PHE A 129 -8.52 -7.76 -1.69
C PHE A 129 -9.05 -8.45 -0.42
N ALA A 130 -8.53 -8.11 0.75
CA ALA A 130 -9.10 -8.57 2.02
C ALA A 130 -10.53 -8.04 2.21
N ARG A 131 -11.47 -8.96 2.44
CA ARG A 131 -12.91 -8.65 2.56
C ARG A 131 -13.18 -7.49 3.54
N ASN A 132 -13.83 -6.43 3.03
CA ASN A 132 -14.27 -5.25 3.77
C ASN A 132 -13.18 -4.41 4.45
N GLN A 133 -11.88 -4.68 4.22
CA GLN A 133 -10.83 -3.84 4.81
C GLN A 133 -10.78 -2.45 4.17
N PHE A 134 -11.08 -2.37 2.88
CA PHE A 134 -11.09 -1.13 2.08
C PHE A 134 -12.47 -0.92 1.45
N ALA A 135 -13.52 -1.06 2.26
CA ALA A 135 -14.91 -0.96 1.80
C ALA A 135 -15.19 0.41 1.13
N SER A 136 -14.57 1.47 1.62
CA SER A 136 -14.57 2.82 1.08
C SER A 136 -14.10 2.90 -0.37
N SER A 137 -13.17 2.04 -0.79
CA SER A 137 -12.62 2.05 -2.15
C SER A 137 -13.03 0.88 -3.01
N LEU A 138 -13.51 -0.24 -2.44
CA LEU A 138 -13.76 -1.46 -3.21
C LEU A 138 -15.22 -1.92 -3.23
N ASN A 139 -16.05 -1.51 -2.27
CA ASN A 139 -17.48 -1.79 -2.41
C ASN A 139 -18.09 -0.83 -3.43
N ILE A 140 -19.21 -1.24 -4.03
CA ILE A 140 -19.92 -0.43 -5.02
C ILE A 140 -21.18 0.15 -4.40
N TYR A 141 -21.06 1.37 -3.86
CA TYR A 141 -22.17 2.21 -3.39
C TYR A 141 -21.93 3.67 -3.79
N SER A 142 -22.84 4.58 -3.43
CA SER A 142 -22.82 5.98 -3.88
C SER A 142 -21.58 6.75 -3.43
N GLU A 143 -21.16 6.61 -2.16
CA GLU A 143 -20.04 7.38 -1.60
C GLU A 143 -18.69 6.66 -1.71
N SER A 144 -18.65 5.41 -2.17
CA SER A 144 -17.39 4.67 -2.36
C SER A 144 -16.57 5.19 -3.53
N ALA A 145 -15.25 5.17 -3.39
CA ALA A 145 -14.28 5.59 -4.39
C ALA A 145 -13.87 4.47 -5.38
N TYR A 146 -14.69 3.43 -5.59
CA TYR A 146 -14.33 2.33 -6.50
C TYR A 146 -14.04 2.74 -7.93
N LYS A 147 -14.66 3.83 -8.41
CA LYS A 147 -14.35 4.39 -9.72
C LYS A 147 -12.92 4.95 -9.78
N HIS A 148 -12.43 5.51 -8.68
CA HIS A 148 -11.06 6.02 -8.57
C HIS A 148 -10.03 4.89 -8.45
N PHE A 149 -10.40 3.74 -7.89
CA PHE A 149 -9.57 2.54 -7.93
C PHE A 149 -9.38 2.00 -9.36
N LEU A 150 -10.48 2.02 -10.15
CA LEU A 150 -10.48 1.58 -11.54
C LEU A 150 -9.87 2.61 -12.52
N CYS A 151 -9.99 3.90 -12.22
CA CYS A 151 -9.53 4.99 -13.07
C CYS A 151 -9.08 6.19 -12.22
N PRO A 152 -7.81 6.21 -11.78
CA PRO A 152 -7.17 7.43 -11.26
C PRO A 152 -7.17 8.52 -12.36
N ARG A 153 -7.53 9.75 -12.00
CA ARG A 153 -7.72 10.87 -12.97
C ARG A 153 -6.95 12.13 -12.61
N ASP A 154 -6.71 12.37 -11.33
CA ASP A 154 -5.88 13.48 -10.87
C ASP A 154 -4.40 13.07 -11.00
N LYS A 155 -3.72 13.66 -11.98
CA LYS A 155 -2.31 13.38 -12.24
C LYS A 155 -1.42 13.77 -11.07
N GLN A 156 -1.68 14.92 -10.45
CA GLN A 156 -0.84 15.42 -9.36
C GLN A 156 -0.93 14.48 -8.15
N LEU A 157 -2.14 14.06 -7.80
CA LEU A 157 -2.34 13.08 -6.74
C LEU A 157 -1.76 11.71 -7.12
N TRP A 158 -1.91 11.27 -8.38
CA TRP A 158 -1.34 10.00 -8.83
C TRP A 158 0.19 9.96 -8.75
N ASP A 159 0.85 11.03 -9.20
CA ASP A 159 2.31 11.14 -9.13
C ASP A 159 2.78 11.10 -7.67
N GLU A 160 2.09 11.81 -6.77
CA GLU A 160 2.40 11.82 -5.34
C GLU A 160 2.20 10.45 -4.69
N VAL A 161 1.08 9.79 -4.96
CA VAL A 161 0.81 8.42 -4.49
C VAL A 161 1.87 7.44 -5.00
N SER A 162 2.21 7.52 -6.29
CA SER A 162 3.20 6.63 -6.90
C SER A 162 4.58 6.79 -6.27
N ARG A 163 4.99 8.04 -6.04
CA ARG A 163 6.26 8.37 -5.38
C ARG A 163 6.28 7.87 -3.93
N GLN A 164 5.31 8.30 -3.11
CA GLN A 164 5.24 7.95 -1.69
C GLN A 164 5.14 6.45 -1.45
N ALA A 165 4.26 5.75 -2.17
CA ALA A 165 4.10 4.31 -2.05
C ALA A 165 5.40 3.56 -2.36
N ASN A 166 6.15 4.00 -3.38
CA ASN A 166 7.43 3.40 -3.73
C ASN A 166 8.52 3.72 -2.71
N ASP A 167 8.62 4.95 -2.24
CA ASP A 167 9.64 5.38 -1.28
C ASP A 167 9.44 4.68 0.08
N ILE A 168 8.21 4.62 0.59
CA ILE A 168 7.86 3.93 1.84
C ILE A 168 8.12 2.42 1.74
N ARG A 169 7.73 1.80 0.61
CA ARG A 169 7.89 0.35 0.43
C ARG A 169 9.35 -0.05 0.25
N SER A 170 10.13 0.74 -0.47
CA SER A 170 11.57 0.49 -0.69
C SER A 170 12.44 0.90 0.50
N GLY A 171 11.87 1.56 1.53
CA GLY A 171 12.60 2.04 2.69
C GLY A 171 13.47 3.28 2.41
N LYS A 172 13.22 3.99 1.30
CA LYS A 172 13.87 5.28 1.01
C LYS A 172 13.33 6.41 1.87
N GLN A 173 12.08 6.27 2.34
CA GLN A 173 11.46 7.15 3.30
C GLN A 173 11.44 6.45 4.67
N GLU A 174 11.99 7.13 5.67
CA GLU A 174 11.86 6.69 7.06
C GLU A 174 10.38 6.72 7.47
N PRO A 175 9.87 5.64 8.10
CA PRO A 175 8.47 5.57 8.47
C PRO A 175 8.15 6.61 9.56
N GLU A 176 7.11 7.41 9.34
CA GLU A 176 6.56 8.33 10.33
C GLU A 176 5.74 7.59 11.40
N MET A 177 5.25 6.39 11.06
CA MET A 177 4.44 5.56 11.94
C MET A 177 5.09 4.22 12.31
N PRO A 178 4.85 3.70 13.52
CA PRO A 178 5.35 2.40 13.93
C PRO A 178 4.76 1.28 13.06
N ALA A 179 5.49 0.17 12.92
CA ALA A 179 5.11 -0.95 12.05
C ALA A 179 3.78 -1.65 12.42
N ASP A 180 3.25 -1.39 13.61
CA ASP A 180 1.94 -1.87 14.05
C ASP A 180 0.81 -0.83 13.85
N ALA A 181 1.08 0.33 13.28
CA ALA A 181 0.08 1.24 12.72
C ALA A 181 -0.52 0.61 11.45
N VAL A 182 -1.63 -0.09 11.64
CA VAL A 182 -2.26 -0.95 10.61
C VAL A 182 -3.76 -0.69 10.49
N HIS A 183 -4.27 0.38 11.10
CA HIS A 183 -5.65 0.80 10.94
C HIS A 183 -5.70 2.31 10.69
N TYR A 184 -6.68 2.77 9.92
CA TYR A 184 -7.04 4.19 9.89
C TYR A 184 -8.54 4.33 9.73
N TYR A 185 -9.05 5.51 10.08
CA TYR A 185 -10.43 5.91 9.84
C TYR A 185 -10.52 7.11 8.92
N LEU A 186 -11.46 7.05 7.98
CA LEU A 186 -11.80 8.12 7.06
C LEU A 186 -12.98 8.92 7.63
N PHE A 187 -12.70 9.99 8.38
CA PHE A 187 -13.70 10.72 9.17
C PHE A 187 -14.71 11.51 8.32
N GLN A 188 -14.35 11.86 7.08
CA GLN A 188 -15.22 12.61 6.18
C GLN A 188 -15.84 11.73 5.06
N HIS A 189 -15.61 10.42 5.09
CA HIS A 189 -16.02 9.52 4.02
C HIS A 189 -17.55 9.45 3.81
N SER A 190 -18.32 9.36 4.89
CA SER A 190 -19.79 9.30 4.82
C SER A 190 -20.42 9.81 6.11
N THR A 191 -21.50 10.57 5.99
CA THR A 191 -22.31 11.03 7.13
C THR A 191 -23.00 9.89 7.89
N ARG A 192 -23.12 8.72 7.25
CA ARG A 192 -23.67 7.49 7.86
C ARG A 192 -22.65 6.78 8.75
N PHE A 193 -21.37 7.08 8.57
CA PHE A 193 -20.31 6.46 9.34
C PHE A 193 -20.20 7.14 10.70
N GLN A 194 -20.39 6.36 11.76
CA GLN A 194 -20.03 6.79 13.11
C GLN A 194 -18.73 6.09 13.50
N PRO A 195 -17.65 6.84 13.77
CA PRO A 195 -16.43 6.26 14.30
C PRO A 195 -16.76 5.43 15.55
N PRO A 196 -16.26 4.18 15.66
CA PRO A 196 -16.59 3.32 16.78
C PRO A 196 -16.11 3.94 18.09
N GLY A 197 -16.80 3.69 19.21
CA GLY A 197 -16.60 4.42 20.47
C GLY A 197 -15.15 4.48 20.96
N TRP A 198 -14.34 3.46 20.69
CA TRP A 198 -12.91 3.43 21.04
C TRP A 198 -12.06 4.47 20.28
N THR A 199 -12.56 5.04 19.19
CA THR A 199 -11.94 6.20 18.51
C THR A 199 -12.21 7.52 19.22
N LYS A 200 -13.22 7.57 20.11
CA LYS A 200 -13.64 8.76 20.88
C LYS A 200 -13.09 8.75 22.32
N THR A 201 -12.85 7.56 22.90
CA THR A 201 -12.22 7.38 24.21
C THR A 201 -10.78 6.88 24.07
N TYR A 202 -9.82 7.81 24.11
CA TYR A 202 -8.43 7.62 24.55
C TYR A 202 -7.57 6.51 23.90
N SER A 203 -6.41 6.89 23.38
CA SER A 203 -5.13 6.24 23.77
C SER A 203 -3.95 7.22 23.60
N PRO A 204 -3.25 7.61 24.68
CA PRO A 204 -1.99 8.37 24.64
C PRO A 204 -0.81 7.57 24.04
N ALA A 205 -1.05 6.35 23.56
CA ALA A 205 -0.04 5.44 23.01
C ALA A 205 -0.33 5.00 21.55
N GLY A 206 -1.46 5.38 20.96
CA GLY A 206 -2.05 4.66 19.82
C GLY A 206 -2.42 5.46 18.56
N GLN A 207 -2.60 6.78 18.66
CA GLN A 207 -2.77 7.66 17.50
C GLN A 207 -1.39 8.04 16.95
N VAL A 208 -1.25 8.02 15.63
CA VAL A 208 -0.02 8.46 14.96
C VAL A 208 -0.43 9.36 13.79
N GLY A 209 -0.09 10.65 13.86
CA GLY A 209 -0.54 11.70 12.92
C GLY A 209 -1.47 12.77 13.53
N SER A 210 -1.48 13.97 12.94
CA SER A 210 -1.78 15.27 13.58
C SER A 210 -3.21 15.50 14.13
N GLU A 211 -3.28 16.32 15.19
CA GLU A 211 -4.46 16.59 16.01
C GLU A 211 -5.43 17.68 15.48
N SER A 212 -5.31 18.12 14.22
CA SER A 212 -6.15 19.23 13.72
C SER A 212 -6.52 19.06 12.25
N GLY A 213 -7.80 18.78 11.97
CA GLY A 213 -8.38 18.86 10.62
C GLY A 213 -8.23 17.64 9.72
N LEU A 214 -7.61 16.55 10.20
CA LEU A 214 -7.36 15.38 9.35
C LEU A 214 -8.61 14.55 9.10
N CYS A 215 -8.99 14.48 7.83
CA CYS A 215 -9.89 13.50 7.23
C CYS A 215 -9.49 12.02 7.49
N VAL A 216 -8.23 11.76 7.88
CA VAL A 216 -7.68 10.42 8.13
C VAL A 216 -6.91 10.40 9.43
N VAL A 217 -7.20 9.43 10.31
CA VAL A 217 -6.37 9.18 11.51
C VAL A 217 -5.97 7.73 11.55
N ALA A 218 -4.67 7.47 11.77
CA ALA A 218 -4.11 6.12 11.87
C ALA A 218 -4.02 5.65 13.33
N TYR A 219 -4.14 4.34 13.51
CA TYR A 219 -4.18 3.66 14.79
C TYR A 219 -3.30 2.40 14.78
N ARG A 220 -2.65 2.17 15.91
CA ARG A 220 -1.90 0.95 16.18
C ARG A 220 -2.84 -0.21 16.49
N ASN A 221 -2.54 -1.39 15.96
CA ASN A 221 -3.17 -2.66 16.34
C ASN A 221 -2.14 -3.80 16.23
N PRO A 222 -1.45 -4.15 17.33
CA PRO A 222 -0.42 -5.19 17.30
C PRO A 222 -0.99 -6.58 16.97
N GLU A 223 -2.27 -6.82 17.27
CA GLU A 223 -2.99 -8.09 17.06
C GLU A 223 -3.51 -8.27 15.63
N TRP A 224 -3.30 -7.29 14.73
CA TRP A 224 -3.68 -7.44 13.33
C TRP A 224 -2.85 -8.53 12.67
N LYS A 225 -3.53 -9.52 12.08
CA LYS A 225 -2.96 -10.67 11.40
C LYS A 225 -3.24 -10.58 9.90
#